data_AF-G9NWJ5-F1
#
_entry.id   AF-G9NWJ5-F1
#
_cell.length_a   1.000
_cell.length_b   1.000
_cell.length_c   1.000
_cell.angle_alpha   90.00
_cell.angle_beta   90.00
_cell.angle_gamma   90.00
#
_symmetry.space_group_name_H-M   'P 1'
#
loop_
_entity.id
_entity.type
_entity.pdbx_description
1 polymer ?
#
loop_
_entity_poly.entity_id
_entity_poly.type
_entity_poly.pdbx_seq_one_letter_code
_entity_poly.pdbx_strand_id
1 'polypeptide(L)'
;MPPKSNRKDDLEEILVYIEECLEACKRGLYEHPWNFKKALSEANEASNFAMAYGMKDIERSIRYYQAECCRKLKWWEEAYELYERCTVVTEEDKQWVREMQLHCRAEAERLRGDDTEGLSRDNAGTSKPRKRLRPSHQEGRGNVKEHRGAEIEIVVTF
;
A
#
# COMPACT_ATOMS: atom_id res chain seq x y z
N MET A 1 -38.73 6.08 27.57
CA MET A 1 -38.14 7.00 26.58
C MET A 1 -37.17 6.19 25.73
N PRO A 2 -37.36 6.07 24.40
CA PRO A 2 -36.31 5.48 23.59
C PRO A 2 -35.12 6.47 23.55
N PRO A 3 -33.87 5.99 23.63
CA PRO A 3 -32.72 6.85 23.43
C PRO A 3 -32.81 7.42 22.02
N LYS A 4 -32.78 8.76 21.91
CA LYS A 4 -32.58 9.41 20.62
C LYS A 4 -31.12 9.14 20.25
N SER A 5 -30.85 8.12 19.44
CA SER A 5 -29.56 7.97 18.79
C SER A 5 -29.40 9.18 17.88
N ASN A 6 -28.64 10.17 18.34
CA ASN A 6 -28.25 11.29 17.50
C ASN A 6 -27.25 10.76 16.49
N ARG A 7 -27.75 10.30 15.35
CA ARG A 7 -26.95 9.80 14.21
C ARG A 7 -25.79 10.74 13.84
N LYS A 8 -25.89 12.04 14.15
CA LYS A 8 -24.82 13.02 13.94
C LYS A 8 -23.66 12.82 14.91
N ASP A 9 -23.96 12.65 16.19
CA ASP A 9 -22.96 12.41 17.24
C ASP A 9 -22.25 11.07 16.97
N ASP A 10 -23.01 10.04 16.55
CA ASP A 10 -22.47 8.74 16.14
C ASP A 10 -21.53 8.84 14.92
N LEU A 11 -21.80 9.75 13.96
CA LEU A 11 -20.94 9.94 12.79
C LEU A 11 -19.65 10.68 13.13
N GLU A 12 -19.71 11.65 14.05
CA GLU A 12 -18.54 12.40 14.52
C GLU A 12 -17.57 11.50 15.28
N GLU A 13 -18.08 10.63 16.16
CA GLU A 13 -17.26 9.62 16.86
C GLU A 13 -16.58 8.66 15.88
N ILE A 14 -17.28 8.25 14.82
CA ILE A 14 -16.71 7.36 13.79
C ILE A 14 -15.63 8.06 12.96
N LEU A 15 -15.81 9.36 12.65
CA LEU A 15 -14.78 10.14 11.96
C LEU A 15 -13.51 10.24 12.81
N VAL A 16 -13.65 10.58 14.09
CA VAL A 16 -12.52 10.64 15.03
C VAL A 16 -11.80 9.29 15.08
N TYR A 17 -12.55 8.19 15.17
CA TYR A 17 -11.95 6.86 15.18
C TYR A 17 -11.19 6.52 13.89
N ILE A 18 -11.75 6.85 12.73
CA ILE A 18 -11.07 6.68 11.43
C ILE A 18 -9.78 7.49 11.39
N GLU A 19 -9.79 8.74 11.88
CA GLU A 19 -8.61 9.59 11.96
C GLU A 19 -7.54 9.00 12.89
N GLU A 20 -7.92 8.48 14.05
CA GLU A 20 -6.98 7.83 14.99
C GLU A 20 -6.28 6.60 14.36
N CYS A 21 -7.03 5.75 13.65
CA CYS A 21 -6.48 4.62 12.90
C CYS A 21 -5.52 5.10 11.80
N LEU A 22 -5.86 6.17 11.08
CA LEU A 22 -4.99 6.73 10.04
C LEU A 22 -3.71 7.34 10.62
N GLU A 23 -3.79 8.02 11.76
CA GLU A 23 -2.61 8.52 12.46
C GLU A 23 -1.73 7.37 12.99
N ALA A 24 -2.32 6.27 13.45
CA ALA A 24 -1.56 5.06 13.78
C ALA A 24 -0.87 4.44 12.55
N CYS A 25 -1.56 4.43 11.40
CA CYS A 25 -0.99 3.98 10.13
C CYS A 25 0.19 4.87 9.70
N LYS A 26 0.02 6.19 9.68
CA LYS A 26 1.06 7.16 9.31
C LYS A 26 2.31 7.01 10.19
N ARG A 27 2.14 6.91 11.52
CA ARG A 27 3.26 6.64 12.44
C ARG A 27 3.99 5.35 12.09
N GLY A 28 3.25 4.28 11.78
CA GLY A 28 3.85 3.02 11.34
C GLY A 28 4.57 3.12 9.99
N LEU A 29 4.08 3.94 9.06
CA LEU A 29 4.70 4.14 7.74
C LEU A 29 5.97 4.99 7.80
N TYR A 30 5.95 6.09 8.54
CA TYR A 30 6.98 7.13 8.48
C TYR A 30 7.94 7.13 9.66
N GLU A 31 7.47 6.77 10.86
CA GLU A 31 8.27 6.84 12.09
C GLU A 31 8.82 5.47 12.50
N HIS A 32 8.08 4.39 12.22
CA HIS A 32 8.40 3.03 12.67
C HIS A 32 8.36 1.99 11.55
N PRO A 33 9.28 2.06 10.57
CA PRO A 33 9.27 1.26 9.36
C PRO A 33 9.47 -0.27 9.59
N TRP A 34 9.64 -0.73 10.82
CA TRP A 34 9.65 -2.16 11.13
C TRP A 34 8.25 -2.76 11.32
N ASN A 35 7.18 -1.96 11.30
CA ASN A 35 5.83 -2.45 11.61
C ASN A 35 4.74 -2.11 10.57
N PHE A 36 5.09 -2.22 9.28
CA PHE A 36 4.14 -2.00 8.18
C PHE A 36 2.90 -2.91 8.23
N LYS A 37 3.02 -4.12 8.80
CA LYS A 37 1.86 -5.02 8.99
C LYS A 37 0.83 -4.45 9.96
N LYS A 38 1.29 -3.86 11.07
CA LYS A 38 0.39 -3.17 12.00
C LYS A 38 -0.19 -1.94 11.35
N ALA A 39 0.63 -1.11 10.68
CA ALA A 39 0.15 0.06 9.96
C ALA A 39 -0.95 -0.28 8.94
N LEU A 40 -0.79 -1.38 8.21
CA LEU A 40 -1.80 -1.87 7.27
C LEU A 40 -3.07 -2.32 7.98
N SER A 41 -2.96 -2.96 9.16
CA SER A 41 -4.11 -3.34 9.97
C SER A 41 -4.95 -2.13 10.38
N GLU A 42 -4.30 -1.06 10.85
CA GLU A 42 -4.97 0.19 11.22
C GLU A 42 -5.67 0.83 10.01
N ALA A 43 -5.01 0.85 8.85
CA ALA A 43 -5.63 1.36 7.62
C ALA A 43 -6.82 0.51 7.13
N ASN A 44 -6.74 -0.81 7.27
CA ASN A 44 -7.86 -1.70 6.96
C ASN A 44 -9.04 -1.49 7.90
N GLU A 45 -8.78 -1.27 9.18
CA GLU A 45 -9.80 -0.96 10.17
C GLU A 45 -10.52 0.36 9.84
N ALA A 46 -9.76 1.44 9.60
CA ALA A 46 -10.29 2.71 9.10
C ALA A 46 -11.16 2.52 7.84
N SER A 47 -10.69 1.72 6.87
CA SER A 47 -11.42 1.45 5.63
C SER A 47 -12.74 0.73 5.89
N ASN A 48 -12.77 -0.24 6.80
CA ASN A 48 -13.98 -0.97 7.14
C ASN A 48 -15.05 -0.06 7.75
N PHE A 49 -14.65 0.84 8.64
CA PHE A 49 -15.54 1.85 9.20
C PHE A 49 -16.04 2.83 8.13
N ALA A 50 -15.14 3.38 7.31
CA ALA A 50 -15.52 4.28 6.22
C ALA A 50 -16.53 3.63 5.25
N MET A 51 -16.33 2.36 4.88
CA MET A 51 -17.26 1.61 4.04
C MET A 51 -18.61 1.37 4.74
N ALA A 52 -18.60 0.94 6.00
CA ALA A 52 -19.82 0.64 6.75
C ALA A 52 -20.74 1.86 6.90
N TYR A 53 -20.15 3.06 6.99
CA TYR A 53 -20.87 4.33 7.10
C TYR A 53 -21.02 5.08 5.77
N GLY A 54 -20.58 4.50 4.65
CA GLY A 54 -20.76 5.06 3.31
C GLY A 54 -19.89 6.29 2.99
N MET A 55 -18.79 6.48 3.72
CA MET A 55 -17.85 7.60 3.58
C MET A 55 -16.86 7.37 2.43
N LYS A 56 -17.37 7.36 1.19
CA LYS A 56 -16.60 6.95 -0.01
C LYS A 56 -15.37 7.80 -0.28
N ASP A 57 -15.41 9.09 0.01
CA ASP A 57 -14.28 9.98 -0.25
C ASP A 57 -13.13 9.71 0.72
N ILE A 58 -13.45 9.46 2.00
CA ILE A 58 -12.48 9.04 3.02
C ILE A 58 -11.92 7.66 2.69
N GLU A 59 -12.77 6.70 2.30
CA GLU A 59 -12.36 5.36 1.89
C GLU A 59 -11.32 5.39 0.75
N ARG A 60 -11.52 6.27 -0.23
CA ARG A 60 -10.59 6.46 -1.35
C ARG A 60 -9.23 7.01 -0.91
N SER A 61 -9.20 7.90 0.09
CA SER A 61 -7.95 8.38 0.68
C SER A 61 -7.25 7.32 1.52
N ILE A 62 -8.01 6.50 2.28
CA ILE A 62 -7.46 5.38 3.07
C ILE A 62 -6.71 4.38 2.17
N ARG A 63 -7.22 4.13 0.95
CA ARG A 63 -6.56 3.24 -0.03
C ARG A 63 -5.14 3.64 -0.37
N TYR A 64 -4.80 4.94 -0.34
CA TYR A 64 -3.42 5.37 -0.53
C TYR A 64 -2.50 4.83 0.58
N TYR A 65 -2.91 4.94 1.84
CA TYR A 65 -2.12 4.46 2.97
C TYR A 65 -2.01 2.93 2.97
N GLN A 66 -3.08 2.23 2.60
CA GLN A 66 -3.03 0.78 2.37
C GLN A 66 -2.02 0.42 1.27
N ALA A 67 -2.02 1.16 0.15
CA ALA A 67 -1.10 0.94 -0.97
C ALA A 67 0.36 1.15 -0.56
N GLU A 68 0.67 2.23 0.17
CA GLU A 68 2.01 2.49 0.70
C GLU A 68 2.46 1.38 1.66
N CYS A 69 1.57 0.88 2.52
CA CYS A 69 1.88 -0.24 3.42
C CYS A 69 2.18 -1.52 2.64
N CYS A 70 1.34 -1.89 1.67
CA CYS A 70 1.54 -3.05 0.81
C CYS A 70 2.84 -2.94 0.01
N ARG A 71 3.15 -1.76 -0.52
CA ARG A 71 4.39 -1.47 -1.24
C ARG A 71 5.61 -1.67 -0.36
N LYS A 72 5.60 -1.15 0.88
CA LYS A 72 6.68 -1.35 1.86
C LYS A 72 6.82 -2.82 2.29
N LEU A 73 5.73 -3.59 2.27
CA LEU A 73 5.72 -5.04 2.49
C LEU A 73 6.10 -5.86 1.24
N LYS A 74 6.32 -5.21 0.08
CA LYS A 74 6.59 -5.85 -1.22
C LYS A 74 5.43 -6.71 -1.75
N TRP A 75 4.21 -6.38 -1.35
CA TRP A 75 2.97 -6.94 -1.89
C TRP A 75 2.56 -6.11 -3.10
N TRP A 76 3.30 -6.31 -4.20
CA TRP A 76 3.29 -5.38 -5.33
C TRP A 76 1.99 -5.39 -6.11
N GLU A 77 1.35 -6.55 -6.25
CA GLU A 77 0.08 -6.68 -6.96
C GLU A 77 -1.04 -5.98 -6.18
N GLU A 78 -1.11 -6.24 -4.88
CA GLU A 78 -2.06 -5.57 -3.98
C GLU A 78 -1.82 -4.06 -3.92
N ALA A 79 -0.57 -3.62 -3.86
CA ALA A 79 -0.24 -2.20 -3.89
C ALA A 79 -0.69 -1.53 -5.20
N TYR A 80 -0.47 -2.19 -6.35
CA TYR A 80 -0.91 -1.71 -7.65
C TYR A 80 -2.43 -1.52 -7.70
N GLU A 81 -3.21 -2.54 -7.34
CA GLU A 81 -4.67 -2.47 -7.34
C GLU A 81 -5.20 -1.36 -6.42
N LEU A 82 -4.56 -1.17 -5.26
CA LEU A 82 -4.94 -0.11 -4.33
C LEU A 82 -4.64 1.29 -4.88
N TYR A 83 -3.49 1.50 -5.53
CA TYR A 83 -3.19 2.76 -6.19
C TYR A 83 -4.11 3.06 -7.38
N GLU A 84 -4.59 2.06 -8.13
CA GLU A 84 -5.58 2.29 -9.20
C GLU A 84 -6.92 2.80 -8.66
N ARG A 85 -7.23 2.45 -7.41
CA ARG A 85 -8.53 2.73 -6.77
C ARG A 85 -8.49 3.88 -5.76
N CYS A 86 -7.32 4.45 -5.48
CA CYS A 86 -7.20 5.60 -4.59
C CYS A 86 -7.62 6.89 -5.31
N THR A 87 -7.93 7.91 -4.54
CA THR A 87 -8.24 9.24 -5.09
C THR A 87 -7.41 10.24 -4.34
N VAL A 88 -6.66 11.04 -5.08
CA VAL A 88 -5.72 12.02 -4.53
C VAL A 88 -6.05 13.40 -5.05
N VAL A 89 -5.86 14.39 -4.19
CA VAL A 89 -6.42 15.72 -4.36
C VAL A 89 -5.50 16.60 -5.22
N THR A 90 -4.19 16.52 -5.00
CA THR A 90 -3.22 17.39 -5.67
C THR A 90 -2.66 16.77 -6.95
N GLU A 91 -2.23 17.60 -7.90
CA GLU A 91 -1.57 17.09 -9.12
C GLU A 91 -0.23 16.41 -8.83
N GLU A 92 0.47 16.85 -7.78
CA GLU A 92 1.71 16.22 -7.31
C GLU A 92 1.43 14.80 -6.80
N ASP A 93 0.40 14.60 -5.99
CA ASP A 93 -0.02 13.29 -5.53
C ASP A 93 -0.49 12.40 -6.70
N LYS A 94 -1.20 12.96 -7.68
CA LYS A 94 -1.63 12.22 -8.88
C LYS A 94 -0.44 11.72 -9.69
N GLN A 95 0.60 12.55 -9.81
CA GLN A 95 1.82 12.16 -10.50
C GLN A 95 2.56 11.06 -9.72
N TRP A 96 2.71 11.23 -8.41
CA TRP A 96 3.32 10.23 -7.54
C TRP A 96 2.59 8.87 -7.59
N VAL A 97 1.26 8.88 -7.46
CA VAL A 97 0.44 7.66 -7.54
C VAL A 97 0.63 6.97 -8.89
N ARG A 98 0.65 7.72 -9.99
CA ARG A 98 0.92 7.13 -11.33
C ARG A 98 2.30 6.49 -11.43
N GLU A 99 3.33 7.13 -10.88
CA GLU A 99 4.68 6.57 -10.83
C GLU A 99 4.73 5.29 -9.98
N MET A 100 4.05 5.28 -8.82
CA MET A 100 3.98 4.11 -7.95
C MET A 100 3.16 2.96 -8.57
N GLN A 101 2.08 3.26 -9.32
CA GLN A 101 1.36 2.26 -10.09
C GLN A 101 2.28 1.55 -11.09
N LEU A 102 3.02 2.33 -11.91
CA LEU A 102 3.95 1.78 -12.89
C LEU A 102 5.05 0.95 -12.23
N HIS A 103 5.60 1.44 -11.12
CA HIS A 103 6.64 0.73 -10.38
C HIS A 103 6.14 -0.60 -9.79
N CYS A 104 4.99 -0.59 -9.11
CA CYS A 104 4.42 -1.80 -8.50
C CYS A 104 4.05 -2.84 -9.57
N ARG A 105 3.49 -2.40 -10.70
CA ARG A 105 3.21 -3.28 -11.83
C ARG A 105 4.48 -3.93 -12.37
N ALA A 106 5.54 -3.16 -12.58
CA ALA A 106 6.80 -3.67 -13.09
C ALA A 106 7.44 -4.70 -12.13
N GLU A 107 7.40 -4.45 -10.81
CA GLU A 107 7.90 -5.43 -9.82
C GLU A 107 7.04 -6.70 -9.77
N ALA A 108 5.70 -6.57 -9.85
CA ALA A 108 4.81 -7.73 -9.90
C ALA A 108 5.05 -8.60 -11.15
N GLU A 109 5.22 -7.97 -12.32
CA GLU A 109 5.57 -8.66 -13.57
C GLU A 109 6.96 -9.32 -13.49
N ARG A 110 7.95 -8.66 -12.88
CA ARG A 110 9.31 -9.21 -12.70
C ARG A 110 9.29 -10.49 -11.87
N LEU A 111 8.56 -10.50 -10.76
CA LEU A 111 8.45 -11.70 -9.92
C LEU A 111 7.74 -12.86 -10.63
N ARG A 112 6.73 -12.57 -11.46
CA ARG A 112 6.08 -13.59 -12.30
C ARG A 112 7.00 -14.17 -13.38
N GLY A 113 7.90 -13.36 -13.92
CA GLY A 113 8.89 -13.76 -14.92
C GLY A 113 9.98 -14.69 -14.37
N ASP A 114 10.44 -14.44 -13.13
CA ASP A 114 11.46 -15.27 -12.46
C ASP A 114 10.97 -16.71 -12.19
N ASP A 115 9.66 -16.93 -12.06
CA ASP A 115 9.08 -18.28 -11.90
C ASP A 115 9.07 -19.09 -13.20
N THR A 116 9.26 -18.44 -14.36
CA THR A 116 9.08 -19.06 -15.68
C THR A 116 10.41 -19.48 -16.34
N GLU A 117 11.56 -18.94 -15.91
CA GLU A 117 12.88 -19.32 -16.46
C GLU A 117 13.47 -20.63 -15.87
N GLY A 118 12.72 -21.34 -15.01
CA GLY A 118 13.12 -22.63 -14.44
C GLY A 118 12.76 -23.88 -15.25
N LEU A 119 11.96 -23.76 -16.33
CA LEU A 119 11.38 -24.92 -17.04
C LEU A 119 11.68 -24.93 -18.55
N SER A 120 12.90 -24.59 -18.96
CA SER A 120 13.36 -24.89 -20.32
C SER A 120 14.86 -25.07 -20.42
N ARG A 121 15.34 -26.29 -20.13
CA ARG A 121 16.45 -26.94 -20.84
C ARG A 121 16.72 -28.37 -20.34
N ASP A 122 15.83 -29.28 -20.67
CA ASP A 122 16.21 -30.69 -20.81
C ASP A 122 16.46 -30.99 -22.29
N ASN A 123 17.71 -30.79 -22.73
CA ASN A 123 18.32 -31.69 -23.70
C ASN A 123 19.84 -31.53 -23.73
N ALA A 124 20.50 -32.69 -23.72
CA ALA A 124 21.93 -32.96 -23.91
C ALA A 124 22.86 -32.84 -22.68
N GLY A 125 23.14 -34.00 -22.08
CA GLY A 125 24.52 -34.52 -22.07
C GLY A 125 25.48 -34.02 -20.99
N THR A 126 25.68 -34.90 -19.99
CA THR A 126 26.96 -35.18 -19.29
C THR A 126 27.65 -34.07 -18.46
N SER A 127 27.69 -34.36 -17.15
CA SER A 127 28.86 -34.27 -16.25
C SER A 127 29.09 -33.05 -15.33
N LYS A 128 28.95 -33.38 -14.04
CA LYS A 128 29.59 -32.85 -12.80
C LYS A 128 28.88 -31.72 -12.02
N PRO A 129 28.74 -31.87 -10.68
CA PRO A 129 28.12 -30.86 -9.83
C PRO A 129 29.14 -29.77 -9.49
N ARG A 130 28.85 -28.52 -9.84
CA ARG A 130 29.64 -27.37 -9.38
C ARG A 130 28.85 -26.59 -8.33
N LYS A 131 29.48 -26.53 -7.16
CA LYS A 131 29.15 -25.83 -5.91
C LYS A 131 28.23 -24.62 -6.07
N ARG A 132 27.17 -24.61 -5.25
CA ARG A 132 26.34 -23.44 -4.92
C ARG A 132 27.24 -22.24 -4.61
N LEU A 133 27.29 -21.26 -5.49
CA LEU A 133 27.61 -19.89 -5.13
C LEU A 133 26.29 -19.14 -4.93
N ARG A 134 26.17 -18.51 -3.76
CA ARG A 134 25.08 -17.63 -3.39
C ARG A 134 24.98 -16.48 -4.42
N PRO A 135 23.78 -16.02 -4.80
CA PRO A 135 23.66 -14.77 -5.53
C PRO A 135 24.07 -13.64 -4.60
N SER A 136 25.10 -12.90 -5.04
CA SER A 136 25.50 -11.62 -4.49
C SER A 136 24.33 -10.65 -4.57
N HIS A 137 24.06 -9.98 -3.44
CA HIS A 137 23.24 -8.77 -3.39
C HIS A 137 23.68 -7.82 -4.51
N GLN A 138 22.81 -7.59 -5.49
CA GLN A 138 22.93 -6.46 -6.40
C GLN A 138 21.83 -5.49 -6.00
N GLU A 139 22.17 -4.59 -5.09
CA GLU A 139 21.36 -3.40 -4.80
C GLU A 139 21.29 -2.56 -6.07
N GLY A 140 20.26 -2.78 -6.87
CA GLY A 140 19.82 -1.81 -7.85
C GLY A 140 19.28 -0.60 -7.10
N ARG A 141 20.15 0.36 -6.77
CA ARG A 141 19.75 1.68 -6.29
C ARG A 141 19.09 2.44 -7.44
N GLY A 142 17.83 2.10 -7.71
CA GLY A 142 16.90 3.02 -8.34
C GLY A 142 16.75 4.20 -7.39
N ASN A 143 17.32 5.34 -7.76
CA ASN A 143 17.27 6.57 -6.99
C ASN A 143 15.86 7.18 -7.12
N VAL A 144 14.84 6.48 -6.64
CA VAL A 144 13.52 7.07 -6.39
C VAL A 144 13.74 7.94 -5.17
N LYS A 145 13.73 9.26 -5.38
CA LYS A 145 13.74 10.22 -4.27
C LYS A 145 12.60 9.83 -3.34
N GLU A 146 12.95 9.29 -2.17
CA GLU A 146 11.98 8.98 -1.13
C GLU A 146 11.43 10.32 -0.66
N HIS A 147 10.27 10.72 -1.21
CA HIS A 147 9.63 11.98 -0.84
C HIS A 147 9.20 11.84 0.61
N ARG A 148 9.92 12.52 1.51
CA ARG A 148 9.50 12.68 2.90
C ARG A 148 8.17 13.43 2.88
N GLY A 149 7.10 12.72 3.21
CA GLY A 149 5.85 13.29 3.70
C GLY A 149 5.12 14.19 2.71
N ALA A 150 4.62 13.64 1.60
CA ALA A 150 3.35 14.16 1.10
C ALA A 150 2.28 13.70 2.08
N GLU A 151 1.97 14.53 3.08
CA GLU A 151 0.70 14.41 3.79
C GLU A 151 -0.39 14.63 2.75
N ILE A 152 -0.98 13.54 2.26
CA ILE A 152 -2.20 13.66 1.47
C ILE A 152 -3.25 14.26 2.41
N GLU A 153 -3.62 15.52 2.16
CA GLU A 153 -4.73 16.15 2.84
C GLU A 153 -6.01 15.37 2.48
N ILE A 154 -6.60 14.73 3.48
CA ILE A 154 -7.91 14.11 3.36
C ILE A 154 -8.91 15.26 3.38
N VAL A 155 -9.26 15.75 2.20
CA VAL A 155 -10.30 16.78 2.07
C VAL A 155 -11.66 16.12 2.22
N VAL A 156 -12.22 16.18 3.43
CA VAL A 156 -13.62 15.81 3.69
C VAL A 156 -14.51 16.93 3.13
N THR A 157 -15.17 16.67 2.00
CA THR A 157 -16.21 17.57 1.47
C THR A 157 -17.58 16.97 1.80
N PHE A 158 -18.39 17.72 2.57
CA PHE A 158 -19.77 17.38 2.93
C PHE A 158 -20.77 17.95 1.92
#